data_AF-A0A3G9H5I8-F1
#
_entry.id   AF-A0A3G9H5I8-F1
#
_cell.length_a   1.000
_cell.length_b   1.000
_cell.length_c   1.000
_cell.angle_alpha   90.00
_cell.angle_beta   90.00
_cell.angle_gamma   90.00
#
_symmetry.space_group_name_H-M   'P 1'
#
loop_
_entity.id
_entity.type
_entity.pdbx_description
1 polymer ?
#
loop_
_entity_poly.entity_id
_entity_poly.type
_entity_poly.pdbx_seq_one_letter_code
_entity_poly.pdbx_strand_id
1 'polypeptide(L)'
;MEIIAIIILIYIWQSISSNSNQNEPKRNKHNHIQTDFEDESLASKKDTKLESIDSSVSKQTSFSKLSTTNNSTVFQILTNHNIKKLYHFTNKANIASIIESGGLYSQKNLHKMQKRPIYATNELSWELDSLKGLDKYVSLSFVTNLPMYWKNKYEKGNRFVWLQIDLEVLAWPGTLLSNINATDSYAIIDKVEKVLPLLDLDLLAKDRKLSTLTQEEKKKMQAEVLVPNFIPITKILNIDTFI
;
A
#
# COMPACT_ATOMS: atom_id res chain seq x y z
N MET A 1 -16.12 -34.87 -3.38
CA MET A 1 -14.92 -35.63 -2.94
C MET A 1 -13.61 -34.90 -3.24
N GLU A 2 -13.58 -33.87 -4.10
CA GLU A 2 -12.32 -33.17 -4.46
C GLU A 2 -11.91 -32.00 -3.53
N ILE A 3 -12.81 -31.51 -2.67
CA ILE A 3 -12.50 -30.37 -1.78
C ILE A 3 -11.66 -30.81 -0.56
N ILE A 4 -11.71 -32.09 -0.17
CA ILE A 4 -10.98 -32.60 1.00
C ILE A 4 -9.48 -32.80 0.69
N ALA A 5 -9.13 -33.09 -0.58
CA ALA A 5 -7.73 -33.30 -0.98
C ALA A 5 -6.89 -32.01 -0.93
N ILE A 6 -7.50 -30.84 -1.20
CA ILE A 6 -6.80 -29.55 -1.19
C ILE A 6 -6.50 -29.08 0.24
N ILE A 7 -7.38 -29.39 1.20
CA ILE A 7 -7.18 -29.02 2.62
C ILE A 7 -6.03 -29.84 3.24
N ILE A 8 -5.86 -31.10 2.85
CA ILE A 8 -4.76 -31.95 3.35
C ILE A 8 -3.39 -31.48 2.82
N LEU A 9 -3.31 -31.00 1.57
CA LEU A 9 -2.06 -30.48 0.99
C LEU A 9 -1.59 -29.17 1.63
N ILE A 10 -2.51 -28.30 2.07
CA ILE A 10 -2.17 -27.06 2.79
C ILE A 10 -1.61 -27.39 4.19
N TYR A 11 -2.16 -28.41 4.86
CA TYR A 11 -1.71 -28.80 6.20
C TYR A 11 -0.33 -29.47 6.19
N ILE A 12 0.00 -30.24 5.15
CA ILE A 12 1.32 -30.89 5.02
C ILE A 12 2.43 -29.86 4.75
N TRP A 13 2.16 -28.78 4.00
CA TRP A 13 3.16 -27.73 3.76
C TRP A 13 3.52 -26.95 5.03
N GLN A 14 2.52 -26.65 5.89
CA GLN A 14 2.76 -25.96 7.15
C GLN A 14 3.56 -26.81 8.17
N SER A 15 3.43 -28.14 8.14
CA SER A 15 4.18 -29.02 9.04
C SER A 15 5.63 -29.27 8.60
N ILE A 16 5.96 -29.08 7.32
CA ILE A 16 7.31 -29.28 6.77
C ILE A 16 8.18 -28.02 6.94
N SER A 17 7.59 -26.82 6.90
CA SER A 17 8.33 -25.55 7.10
C SER A 17 8.76 -25.29 8.55
N SER A 18 8.28 -26.07 9.53
CA SER A 18 8.62 -25.93 10.95
C SER A 18 9.76 -26.84 11.44
N ASN A 19 10.41 -27.63 10.58
CA ASN A 19 11.39 -28.63 11.03
C ASN A 19 12.72 -28.67 10.24
N SER A 20 13.28 -27.50 9.89
CA SER A 20 14.65 -27.40 9.40
C SER A 20 15.42 -26.30 10.12
N ASN A 21 15.76 -26.56 11.38
CA ASN A 21 16.91 -25.95 12.03
C ASN A 21 17.52 -27.04 12.91
N GLN A 22 18.74 -27.46 12.56
CA GLN A 22 19.80 -28.10 13.37
C GLN A 22 20.75 -28.82 12.39
N ASN A 23 21.90 -28.19 12.12
CA ASN A 23 23.24 -28.78 11.99
C ASN A 23 24.15 -27.93 11.08
N GLU A 24 24.99 -27.09 11.70
CA GLU A 24 26.25 -26.63 11.09
C GLU A 24 27.27 -27.79 11.04
N PRO A 25 28.26 -27.71 10.13
CA PRO A 25 29.62 -27.62 10.64
C PRO A 25 30.48 -26.54 9.97
N LYS A 26 31.37 -25.98 10.80
CA LYS A 26 32.45 -25.02 10.51
C LYS A 26 33.52 -25.58 9.55
N ARG A 27 34.05 -24.76 8.61
CA ARG A 27 35.52 -24.59 8.38
C ARG A 27 35.92 -23.51 7.35
N ASN A 28 36.74 -22.57 7.82
CA ASN A 28 37.98 -21.96 7.30
C ASN A 28 38.18 -21.45 5.85
N LYS A 29 38.46 -20.12 5.80
CA LYS A 29 39.65 -19.39 5.28
C LYS A 29 40.13 -19.55 3.82
N HIS A 30 40.32 -18.35 3.23
CA HIS A 30 41.36 -17.93 2.25
C HIS A 30 41.34 -18.54 0.83
N ASN A 31 41.11 -17.73 -0.20
CA ASN A 31 42.19 -17.06 -0.94
C ASN A 31 41.71 -16.19 -2.11
N HIS A 32 42.49 -15.14 -2.32
CA HIS A 32 42.56 -14.19 -3.41
C HIS A 32 43.19 -14.84 -4.65
N ILE A 33 42.57 -14.74 -5.82
CA ILE A 33 43.28 -14.74 -7.12
C ILE A 33 42.55 -13.77 -8.07
N GLN A 34 43.32 -12.80 -8.54
CA GLN A 34 43.09 -11.91 -9.66
C GLN A 34 44.09 -12.31 -10.75
N THR A 35 43.64 -12.41 -12.01
CA THR A 35 44.38 -12.29 -13.29
C THR A 35 43.32 -12.49 -14.40
N ASP A 36 42.90 -11.52 -15.20
CA ASP A 36 43.58 -10.74 -16.25
C ASP A 36 43.53 -11.41 -17.65
N PHE A 37 43.23 -10.58 -18.68
CA PHE A 37 43.47 -10.74 -20.14
C PHE A 37 42.56 -11.74 -20.91
N GLU A 38 42.00 -11.50 -22.12
CA GLU A 38 42.37 -10.64 -23.27
C GLU A 38 41.16 -10.08 -24.06
N ASP A 39 41.48 -9.02 -24.79
CA ASP A 39 40.74 -8.23 -25.77
C ASP A 39 40.66 -8.96 -27.12
N GLU A 40 39.51 -8.93 -27.82
CA GLU A 40 39.52 -9.05 -29.29
C GLU A 40 38.32 -8.33 -29.93
N SER A 41 38.61 -7.19 -30.52
CA SER A 41 37.74 -6.43 -31.41
C SER A 41 37.78 -7.01 -32.83
N LEU A 42 36.66 -7.05 -33.56
CA LEU A 42 36.65 -6.61 -34.96
C LEU A 42 35.22 -6.37 -35.48
N ALA A 43 35.03 -5.16 -36.00
CA ALA A 43 33.79 -4.65 -36.59
C ALA A 43 33.70 -4.95 -38.10
N SER A 44 32.47 -5.08 -38.65
CA SER A 44 32.16 -4.46 -39.95
C SER A 44 30.64 -4.34 -40.22
N LYS A 45 30.29 -3.21 -40.84
CA LYS A 45 28.96 -2.65 -41.18
C LYS A 45 28.27 -3.33 -42.37
N LYS A 46 26.93 -3.17 -42.50
CA LYS A 46 26.28 -2.60 -43.70
C LYS A 46 24.77 -2.36 -43.53
N ASP A 47 24.35 -1.18 -43.99
CA ASP A 47 23.01 -0.60 -44.04
C ASP A 47 22.09 -1.19 -45.13
N THR A 48 20.77 -0.98 -44.95
CA THR A 48 19.60 -0.82 -45.88
C THR A 48 18.41 -1.73 -45.48
N LYS A 49 17.12 -1.38 -45.56
CA LYS A 49 16.29 -0.18 -45.77
C LYS A 49 14.81 -0.66 -45.67
N LEU A 50 13.92 0.17 -45.11
CA LEU A 50 12.44 0.24 -45.23
C LEU A 50 11.47 -0.63 -44.38
N GLU A 51 10.72 0.11 -43.55
CA GLU A 51 9.26 0.13 -43.34
C GLU A 51 8.48 -1.17 -43.01
N SER A 52 8.02 -1.26 -41.75
CA SER A 52 6.59 -1.18 -41.37
C SER A 52 6.36 -1.63 -39.91
N ILE A 53 6.36 -0.74 -38.91
CA ILE A 53 5.65 -1.00 -37.64
C ILE A 53 5.01 0.30 -37.14
N ASP A 54 3.68 0.28 -37.22
CA ASP A 54 2.74 1.32 -36.91
C ASP A 54 2.30 1.27 -35.42
N SER A 55 2.02 2.45 -34.86
CA SER A 55 1.09 2.73 -33.75
C SER A 55 1.40 2.51 -32.25
N SER A 56 2.56 1.98 -31.80
CA SER A 56 2.78 1.71 -30.35
C SER A 56 3.72 2.68 -29.59
N VAL A 57 4.36 3.64 -30.27
CA VAL A 57 5.45 4.46 -29.69
C VAL A 57 4.97 5.81 -29.10
N SER A 58 3.73 6.22 -29.29
CA SER A 58 3.22 7.55 -28.89
C SER A 58 2.81 7.70 -27.42
N LYS A 59 2.80 6.62 -26.61
CA LYS A 59 2.39 6.68 -25.19
C LYS A 59 3.54 6.77 -24.18
N GLN A 60 4.79 6.65 -24.61
CA GLN A 60 5.94 6.55 -23.71
C GLN A 60 6.68 7.88 -23.50
N THR A 61 6.39 8.90 -24.31
CA THR A 61 7.07 10.21 -24.31
C THR A 61 6.47 11.26 -23.37
N SER A 62 5.37 10.97 -22.67
CA SER A 62 4.74 11.93 -21.73
C SER A 62 5.21 11.83 -20.27
N PHE A 63 5.91 10.76 -19.88
CA PHE A 63 6.27 10.52 -18.48
C PHE A 63 7.55 11.20 -18.00
N SER A 64 8.43 11.65 -18.89
CA SER A 64 9.71 12.27 -18.53
C SER A 64 9.59 13.71 -17.99
N LYS A 65 8.38 14.28 -17.97
CA LYS A 65 8.13 15.68 -17.58
C LYS A 65 7.40 15.85 -16.23
N LEU A 66 7.33 14.80 -15.41
CA LEU A 66 6.61 14.80 -14.13
C LEU A 66 7.52 15.04 -12.91
N SER A 67 8.64 15.76 -13.08
CA SER A 67 9.63 15.97 -12.00
C SER A 67 9.38 17.21 -11.13
N THR A 68 8.25 17.90 -11.28
CA THR A 68 7.91 19.05 -10.41
C THR A 68 6.39 19.17 -10.26
N THR A 69 5.78 18.22 -9.56
CA THR A 69 4.35 18.23 -9.30
C THR A 69 4.06 19.17 -8.13
N ASN A 70 3.59 20.38 -8.43
CA ASN A 70 3.01 21.28 -7.41
C ASN A 70 1.79 20.60 -6.77
N ASN A 71 1.49 20.87 -5.51
CA ASN A 71 0.31 20.31 -4.81
C ASN A 71 -0.99 20.49 -5.62
N SER A 72 -1.14 21.61 -6.32
CA SER A 72 -2.26 21.86 -7.24
C SER A 72 -2.45 20.76 -8.30
N THR A 73 -1.34 20.20 -8.80
CA THR A 73 -1.33 19.17 -9.83
C THR A 73 -1.79 17.81 -9.27
N VAL A 74 -1.41 17.45 -8.04
CA VAL A 74 -1.90 16.22 -7.38
C VAL A 74 -3.42 16.27 -7.21
N PHE A 75 -3.95 17.37 -6.67
CA PHE A 75 -5.39 17.54 -6.48
C PHE A 75 -6.15 17.48 -7.80
N GLN A 76 -5.63 18.12 -8.84
CA GLN A 76 -6.22 18.09 -10.18
C GLN A 76 -6.25 16.67 -10.75
N ILE A 77 -5.14 15.93 -10.66
CA ILE A 77 -5.07 14.54 -11.12
C ILE A 77 -6.16 13.70 -10.43
N LEU A 78 -6.22 13.72 -9.09
CA LEU A 78 -7.19 12.92 -8.34
C LEU A 78 -8.64 13.35 -8.63
N THR A 79 -8.90 14.65 -8.67
CA THR A 79 -10.25 15.19 -8.93
C THR A 79 -10.73 14.86 -10.34
N ASN A 80 -9.84 14.88 -11.34
CA ASN A 80 -10.15 14.49 -12.72
C ASN A 80 -10.51 13.00 -12.83
N HIS A 81 -9.93 12.16 -11.96
CA HIS A 81 -10.34 10.77 -11.79
C HIS A 81 -11.51 10.58 -10.81
N ASN A 82 -12.21 11.65 -10.41
CA ASN A 82 -13.34 11.60 -9.47
C ASN A 82 -12.98 11.03 -8.07
N ILE A 83 -11.70 11.05 -7.69
CA ILE A 83 -11.23 10.78 -6.34
C ILE A 83 -11.26 12.12 -5.59
N LYS A 84 -12.21 12.26 -4.66
CA LYS A 84 -12.51 13.54 -3.98
C LYS A 84 -12.24 13.54 -2.47
N LYS A 85 -11.95 12.37 -1.91
CA LYS A 85 -11.75 12.13 -0.48
C LYS A 85 -11.02 10.82 -0.27
N LEU A 86 -10.40 10.70 0.90
CA LEU A 86 -9.80 9.47 1.40
C LEU A 86 -10.69 8.88 2.49
N TYR A 87 -10.35 7.66 2.90
CA TYR A 87 -11.18 6.92 3.84
C TYR A 87 -10.35 6.25 4.92
N HIS A 88 -10.79 6.39 6.16
CA HIS A 88 -10.32 5.61 7.30
C HIS A 88 -11.51 4.83 7.87
N PHE A 89 -11.40 3.51 8.00
CA PHE A 89 -12.43 2.75 8.69
C PHE A 89 -12.02 2.45 10.13
N THR A 90 -12.97 2.59 11.04
CA THR A 90 -12.78 2.38 12.47
C THR A 90 -14.03 1.79 13.10
N ASN A 91 -13.89 1.17 14.27
CA ASN A 91 -15.05 0.69 15.01
C ASN A 91 -15.89 1.89 15.49
N LYS A 92 -17.22 1.81 15.38
CA LYS A 92 -18.14 2.87 15.84
C LYS A 92 -17.91 3.26 17.30
N ALA A 93 -17.51 2.33 18.16
CA ALA A 93 -17.21 2.62 19.57
C ALA A 93 -16.00 3.56 19.76
N ASN A 94 -15.13 3.68 18.75
CA ASN A 94 -13.97 4.59 18.81
C ASN A 94 -14.35 6.05 18.56
N ILE A 95 -15.54 6.33 18.01
CA ILE A 95 -15.91 7.69 17.55
C ILE A 95 -15.90 8.70 18.69
N ALA A 96 -16.46 8.37 19.86
CA ALA A 96 -16.47 9.28 21.01
C ALA A 96 -15.03 9.67 21.43
N SER A 97 -14.11 8.71 21.48
CA SER A 97 -12.70 8.96 21.81
C SER A 97 -11.98 9.76 20.72
N ILE A 98 -12.31 9.55 19.44
CA ILE A 98 -11.78 10.35 18.33
C ILE A 98 -12.20 11.82 18.46
N ILE A 99 -13.48 12.06 18.78
CA ILE A 99 -14.02 13.41 19.01
C ILE A 99 -13.33 14.05 20.22
N GLU A 100 -13.31 13.35 21.36
CA GLU A 100 -12.68 13.83 22.60
C GLU A 100 -11.18 14.13 22.42
N SER A 101 -10.47 13.32 21.65
CA SER A 101 -9.03 13.49 21.41
C SER A 101 -8.74 14.50 20.28
N GLY A 102 -9.77 15.05 19.65
CA GLY A 102 -9.66 16.04 18.58
C GLY A 102 -9.21 15.50 17.23
N GLY A 103 -9.25 14.18 16.99
CA GLY A 103 -8.89 13.59 15.69
C GLY A 103 -8.35 12.16 15.73
N LEU A 104 -7.75 11.74 14.62
CA LEU A 104 -7.12 10.43 14.44
C LEU A 104 -5.64 10.51 14.75
N TYR A 105 -5.14 9.58 15.57
CA TYR A 105 -3.73 9.48 15.90
C TYR A 105 -3.13 8.21 15.29
N SER A 106 -1.84 8.28 14.94
CA SER A 106 -1.09 7.08 14.56
C SER A 106 -1.08 6.09 15.72
N GLN A 107 -0.90 4.81 15.41
CA GLN A 107 -0.83 3.76 16.42
C GLN A 107 0.20 4.09 17.51
N LYS A 108 1.40 4.51 17.11
CA LYS A 108 2.47 4.92 18.03
C LYS A 108 2.04 6.02 19.00
N ASN A 109 1.28 7.01 18.55
CA ASN A 109 0.80 8.10 19.40
C ASN A 109 -0.35 7.65 20.30
N LEU A 110 -1.25 6.78 19.83
CA LEU A 110 -2.28 6.15 20.66
C LEU A 110 -1.66 5.38 21.83
N HIS A 111 -0.59 4.61 21.58
CA HIS A 111 0.16 3.93 22.64
C HIS A 111 0.77 4.90 23.65
N LYS A 112 1.40 5.99 23.21
CA LYS A 112 1.95 7.02 24.10
C LYS A 112 0.87 7.70 24.95
N MET A 113 -0.32 7.91 24.38
CA MET A 113 -1.49 8.47 25.07
C MET A 113 -2.23 7.43 25.92
N GLN A 114 -1.75 6.18 25.95
CA GLN A 114 -2.39 5.05 26.64
C GLN A 114 -3.85 4.81 26.19
N LYS A 115 -4.20 5.22 24.98
CA LYS A 115 -5.52 4.98 24.37
C LYS A 115 -5.53 3.59 23.71
N ARG A 116 -6.58 2.81 23.97
CA ARG A 116 -6.76 1.45 23.43
C ARG A 116 -8.03 1.37 22.56
N PRO A 117 -7.99 1.87 21.31
CA PRO A 117 -9.15 1.75 20.43
C PRO A 117 -9.41 0.29 20.05
N ILE A 118 -10.63 0.00 19.61
CA ILE A 118 -10.96 -1.29 19.01
C ILE A 118 -10.41 -1.30 17.57
N TYR A 119 -9.34 -2.05 17.36
CA TYR A 119 -8.68 -2.14 16.06
C TYR A 119 -9.37 -3.11 15.09
N ALA A 120 -9.32 -2.77 13.81
CA ALA A 120 -9.65 -3.69 12.72
C ALA A 120 -8.53 -4.71 12.44
N THR A 121 -7.29 -4.30 12.68
CA THR A 121 -6.09 -5.10 12.48
C THR A 121 -5.84 -6.07 13.64
N ASN A 122 -4.80 -6.89 13.53
CA ASN A 122 -4.35 -7.85 14.54
C ASN A 122 -2.89 -7.58 14.93
N GLU A 123 -2.40 -8.33 15.91
CA GLU A 123 -1.03 -8.17 16.45
C GLU A 123 0.05 -8.32 15.36
N LEU A 124 -0.11 -9.27 14.44
CA LEU A 124 0.82 -9.44 13.32
C LEU A 124 0.92 -8.19 12.45
N SER A 125 -0.21 -7.54 12.14
CA SER A 125 -0.22 -6.27 11.39
C SER A 125 0.56 -5.20 12.14
N TRP A 126 0.38 -5.10 13.45
CA TRP A 126 1.07 -4.10 14.28
C TRP A 126 2.58 -4.33 14.32
N GLU A 127 3.00 -5.59 14.39
CA GLU A 127 4.42 -5.95 14.32
C GLU A 127 5.02 -5.58 12.97
N LEU A 128 4.34 -5.90 11.87
CA LEU A 128 4.77 -5.52 10.52
C LEU A 128 4.86 -4.01 10.34
N ASP A 129 3.85 -3.27 10.84
CA ASP A 129 3.85 -1.81 10.83
C ASP A 129 5.03 -1.26 11.63
N SER A 130 5.29 -1.80 12.83
CA SER A 130 6.43 -1.37 13.67
C SER A 130 7.77 -1.67 13.00
N LEU A 131 7.95 -2.86 12.41
CA LEU A 131 9.17 -3.27 11.72
C LEU A 131 9.48 -2.36 10.52
N LYS A 132 8.45 -1.92 9.80
CA LYS A 132 8.58 -0.97 8.69
C LYS A 132 8.53 0.49 9.12
N GLY A 133 8.35 0.78 10.41
CA GLY A 133 8.20 2.13 10.95
C GLY A 133 6.96 2.87 10.43
N LEU A 134 5.90 2.12 10.09
CA LEU A 134 4.60 2.61 9.62
C LEU A 134 3.65 2.97 10.78
N ASP A 135 3.91 2.47 11.99
CA ASP A 135 3.19 2.76 13.24
C ASP A 135 3.09 4.26 13.58
N LYS A 136 3.98 5.08 13.01
CA LYS A 136 4.00 6.54 13.13
C LYS A 136 3.05 7.27 12.15
N TYR A 137 2.35 6.56 11.28
CA TYR A 137 1.38 7.13 10.35
C TYR A 137 -0.07 6.72 10.69
N VAL A 138 -1.01 7.57 10.30
CA VAL A 138 -2.41 7.23 10.14
C VAL A 138 -2.57 6.73 8.69
N SER A 139 -2.91 5.45 8.52
CA SER A 139 -3.18 4.88 7.20
C SER A 139 -4.60 5.20 6.75
N LEU A 140 -4.70 5.70 5.52
CA LEU A 140 -5.93 6.00 4.81
C LEU A 140 -5.98 5.20 3.50
N SER A 141 -7.18 4.98 3.01
CA SER A 141 -7.45 4.27 1.77
C SER A 141 -8.14 5.16 0.75
N PHE A 142 -7.97 4.85 -0.52
CA PHE A 142 -8.71 5.51 -1.60
C PHE A 142 -10.12 4.95 -1.79
N VAL A 143 -10.39 3.75 -1.29
CA VAL A 143 -11.64 3.00 -1.52
C VAL A 143 -12.23 2.48 -0.20
N THR A 144 -13.55 2.34 -0.16
CA THR A 144 -14.27 1.76 1.00
C THR A 144 -14.51 0.26 0.89
N ASN A 145 -14.09 -0.38 -0.21
CA ASN A 145 -14.36 -1.78 -0.49
C ASN A 145 -13.13 -2.68 -0.29
N LEU A 146 -12.51 -2.65 0.89
CA LEU A 146 -11.28 -3.38 1.16
C LEU A 146 -11.54 -4.82 1.64
N PRO A 147 -10.69 -5.82 1.28
CA PRO A 147 -10.80 -7.18 1.81
C PRO A 147 -10.82 -7.24 3.35
N MET A 148 -9.98 -6.42 4.00
CA MET A 148 -9.90 -6.34 5.47
C MET A 148 -11.20 -5.82 6.12
N TYR A 149 -11.95 -4.95 5.44
CA TYR A 149 -13.24 -4.48 5.94
C TYR A 149 -14.26 -5.63 6.00
N TRP A 150 -14.36 -6.43 4.94
CA TRP A 150 -15.29 -7.57 4.91
C TRP A 150 -14.92 -8.66 5.90
N LYS A 151 -13.62 -8.98 6.03
CA LYS A 151 -13.13 -9.91 7.05
C LYS A 151 -13.62 -9.50 8.43
N ASN A 152 -13.41 -8.24 8.80
CA ASN A 152 -13.84 -7.71 10.10
C ASN A 152 -15.36 -7.65 10.27
N LYS A 153 -16.10 -7.28 9.21
CA LYS A 153 -17.57 -7.19 9.22
C LYS A 153 -18.21 -8.55 9.49
N TYR A 154 -17.70 -9.62 8.87
CA TYR A 154 -18.28 -10.96 9.00
C TYR A 154 -17.75 -11.73 10.22
N GLU A 155 -16.47 -11.59 10.56
CA GLU A 155 -15.86 -12.38 11.65
C GLU A 155 -16.11 -11.79 13.04
N LYS A 156 -16.13 -10.46 13.18
CA LYS A 156 -16.13 -9.80 14.50
C LYS A 156 -17.49 -9.23 14.91
N GLY A 157 -18.51 -9.28 14.05
CA GLY A 157 -19.82 -8.65 14.29
C GLY A 157 -19.77 -7.14 14.57
N ASN A 158 -18.60 -6.52 14.35
CA ASN A 158 -18.29 -5.17 14.77
C ASN A 158 -18.89 -4.15 13.80
N ARG A 159 -19.51 -3.11 14.35
CA ARG A 159 -20.05 -1.98 13.58
C ARG A 159 -18.91 -1.05 13.17
N PHE A 160 -18.24 -1.36 12.07
CA PHE A 160 -17.27 -0.45 11.47
C PHE A 160 -17.96 0.66 10.67
N VAL A 161 -17.42 1.88 10.79
CA VAL A 161 -17.86 3.07 10.06
C VAL A 161 -16.70 3.64 9.26
N TRP A 162 -17.03 4.37 8.19
CA TRP A 162 -16.07 5.04 7.34
C TRP A 162 -16.02 6.53 7.66
N LEU A 163 -14.85 7.00 8.05
CA LEU A 163 -14.51 8.41 8.15
C LEU A 163 -14.00 8.87 6.78
N GLN A 164 -14.57 9.96 6.29
CA GLN A 164 -14.20 10.61 5.05
C GLN A 164 -13.18 11.69 5.37
N ILE A 165 -11.98 11.58 4.80
CA ILE A 165 -10.87 12.48 5.09
C ILE A 165 -10.64 13.39 3.89
N ASP A 166 -10.45 14.68 4.18
CA ASP A 166 -10.08 15.69 3.21
C ASP A 166 -8.81 15.28 2.43
N LEU A 167 -8.81 15.47 1.11
CA LEU A 167 -7.62 15.22 0.29
C LEU A 167 -6.44 16.11 0.67
N GLU A 168 -6.68 17.26 1.31
CA GLU A 168 -5.64 18.23 1.68
C GLU A 168 -4.45 17.57 2.40
N VAL A 169 -4.69 16.49 3.15
CA VAL A 169 -3.66 15.74 3.87
C VAL A 169 -2.55 15.19 2.98
N LEU A 170 -2.78 15.03 1.67
CA LEU A 170 -1.77 14.65 0.69
C LEU A 170 -0.69 15.72 0.48
N ALA A 171 -1.04 16.99 0.72
CA ALA A 171 -0.09 18.10 0.60
C ALA A 171 0.75 18.31 1.86
N TRP A 172 0.50 17.54 2.92
CA TRP A 172 1.20 17.74 4.19
C TRP A 172 2.64 17.23 4.17
N PRO A 173 3.57 17.93 4.84
CA PRO A 173 4.95 17.47 4.95
C PRO A 173 5.03 16.07 5.58
N GLY A 174 5.73 15.17 4.90
CA GLY A 174 5.95 13.80 5.38
C GLY A 174 4.81 12.83 5.05
N THR A 175 3.73 13.26 4.38
CA THR A 175 2.75 12.31 3.83
C THR A 175 3.39 11.46 2.73
N LEU A 176 3.19 10.15 2.81
CA LEU A 176 3.67 9.18 1.84
C LEU A 176 2.50 8.47 1.17
N LEU A 177 2.78 7.86 0.03
CA LEU A 177 1.88 6.92 -0.62
C LEU A 177 2.52 5.54 -0.67
N SER A 178 1.67 4.52 -0.63
CA SER A 178 2.01 3.15 -1.00
C SER A 178 1.18 2.74 -2.20
N ASN A 179 1.82 2.14 -3.22
CA ASN A 179 1.12 1.69 -4.44
C ASN A 179 0.17 0.50 -4.23
N ILE A 180 0.34 -0.20 -3.12
CA ILE A 180 -0.44 -1.36 -2.65
C ILE A 180 -0.50 -1.29 -1.11
N ASN A 181 -0.93 -2.35 -0.42
CA ASN A 181 -0.88 -2.36 1.05
C ASN A 181 0.56 -2.11 1.54
N ALA A 182 0.74 -1.19 2.50
CA ALA A 182 2.07 -0.73 2.90
C ALA A 182 2.93 -1.83 3.58
N THR A 183 2.29 -2.84 4.18
CA THR A 183 2.99 -3.98 4.78
C THR A 183 3.39 -5.06 3.77
N ASP A 184 2.93 -5.00 2.52
CA ASP A 184 3.30 -5.94 1.47
C ASP A 184 4.80 -5.85 1.12
N SER A 185 5.42 -6.97 0.78
CA SER A 185 6.86 -7.04 0.45
C SER A 185 7.21 -6.32 -0.85
N TYR A 186 6.25 -6.13 -1.75
CA TYR A 186 6.41 -5.41 -3.02
C TYR A 186 5.91 -3.97 -2.96
N ALA A 187 5.63 -3.46 -1.76
CA ALA A 187 5.15 -2.10 -1.59
C ALA A 187 6.24 -1.09 -1.95
N ILE A 188 5.93 -0.20 -2.88
CA ILE A 188 6.73 0.99 -3.17
C ILE A 188 6.13 2.12 -2.34
N ILE A 189 6.88 2.55 -1.33
CA ILE A 189 6.49 3.62 -0.42
C ILE A 189 7.46 4.78 -0.57
N ASP A 190 6.96 5.92 -1.02
CA ASP A 190 7.75 7.14 -1.20
C ASP A 190 6.80 8.35 -1.17
N LYS A 191 7.34 9.53 -1.46
CA LYS A 191 6.57 10.77 -1.57
C LYS A 191 5.47 10.64 -2.63
N VAL A 192 4.40 11.41 -2.40
CA VAL A 192 3.18 11.43 -3.22
C VAL A 192 3.51 11.54 -4.71
N GLU A 193 4.37 12.47 -5.10
CA GLU A 193 4.73 12.74 -6.50
C GLU A 193 5.41 11.56 -7.21
N LYS A 194 6.08 10.68 -6.48
CA LYS A 194 6.79 9.52 -7.05
C LYS A 194 5.89 8.29 -7.18
N VAL A 195 4.96 8.12 -6.26
CA VAL A 195 4.12 6.92 -6.20
C VAL A 195 2.77 7.13 -6.89
N LEU A 196 2.24 8.35 -6.91
CA LEU A 196 0.99 8.67 -7.59
C LEU A 196 0.94 8.17 -9.04
N PRO A 197 2.01 8.30 -9.87
CA PRO A 197 2.02 7.77 -11.24
C PRO A 197 1.97 6.24 -11.34
N LEU A 198 2.23 5.53 -10.24
CA LEU A 198 2.18 4.07 -10.15
C LEU A 198 0.79 3.55 -9.76
N LEU A 199 -0.12 4.45 -9.34
CA LEU A 199 -1.47 4.07 -8.94
C LEU A 199 -2.37 3.84 -10.14
N ASP A 200 -3.20 2.81 -10.06
CA ASP A 200 -4.30 2.59 -10.99
C ASP A 200 -5.48 3.47 -10.57
N LEU A 201 -5.47 4.75 -10.96
CA LEU A 201 -6.49 5.72 -10.54
C LEU A 201 -7.90 5.36 -11.03
N ASP A 202 -8.03 4.67 -12.17
CA ASP A 202 -9.32 4.22 -12.69
C ASP A 202 -9.91 3.06 -11.88
N LEU A 203 -9.06 2.20 -11.33
CA LEU A 203 -9.44 1.20 -10.35
C LEU A 203 -9.86 1.86 -9.03
N LEU A 204 -9.10 2.84 -8.54
CA LEU A 204 -9.35 3.51 -7.26
C LEU A 204 -10.57 4.47 -7.30
N ALA A 205 -10.92 4.98 -8.47
CA ALA A 205 -12.05 5.89 -8.67
C ALA A 205 -13.42 5.21 -8.65
N LYS A 206 -13.48 3.90 -8.88
CA LYS A 206 -14.72 3.16 -9.12
C LYS A 206 -15.03 2.24 -7.96
N ASP A 207 -16.28 2.27 -7.50
CA ASP A 207 -16.77 1.26 -6.56
C ASP A 207 -17.03 -0.05 -7.33
N ARG A 208 -16.05 -0.96 -7.30
CA ARG A 208 -16.12 -2.28 -7.94
C ARG A 208 -16.35 -3.36 -6.90
N LYS A 209 -17.15 -4.37 -7.22
CA LYS A 209 -17.33 -5.54 -6.36
C LYS A 209 -16.02 -6.33 -6.26
N LEU A 210 -15.59 -6.69 -5.06
CA LEU A 210 -14.37 -7.49 -4.86
C LEU A 210 -14.39 -8.83 -5.63
N SER A 211 -15.57 -9.42 -5.83
CA SER A 211 -15.72 -10.67 -6.59
C SER A 211 -15.41 -10.53 -8.08
N THR A 212 -15.42 -9.31 -8.63
CA THR A 212 -15.14 -9.06 -10.05
C THR A 212 -13.69 -8.66 -10.32
N LEU A 213 -12.88 -8.54 -9.27
CA LEU A 213 -11.48 -8.13 -9.37
C LEU A 213 -10.54 -9.33 -9.42
N THR A 214 -9.54 -9.24 -10.29
CA THR A 214 -8.37 -10.11 -10.29
C THR A 214 -7.58 -9.96 -8.98
N GLN A 215 -6.66 -10.90 -8.69
CA GLN A 215 -5.81 -10.79 -7.52
C GLN A 215 -4.87 -9.58 -7.58
N GLU A 216 -4.40 -9.24 -8.78
CA GLU A 216 -3.56 -8.07 -8.99
C GLU A 216 -4.34 -6.77 -8.74
N GLU A 217 -5.57 -6.65 -9.24
CA GLU A 217 -6.43 -5.49 -8.95
C GLU A 217 -6.76 -5.40 -7.46
N LYS A 218 -7.04 -6.52 -6.79
CA LYS A 218 -7.24 -6.54 -5.32
C LYS A 218 -5.99 -6.07 -4.56
N LYS A 219 -4.81 -6.32 -5.10
CA LYS A 219 -3.56 -5.84 -4.52
C LYS A 219 -3.39 -4.32 -4.74
N LYS A 220 -3.61 -3.85 -5.97
CA LYS A 220 -3.55 -2.43 -6.35
C LYS A 220 -4.59 -1.56 -5.65
N MET A 221 -5.81 -2.06 -5.44
CA MET A 221 -6.85 -1.29 -4.76
C MET A 221 -6.56 -1.03 -3.27
N GLN A 222 -5.61 -1.77 -2.69
CA GLN A 222 -5.16 -1.60 -1.32
C GLN A 222 -4.04 -0.54 -1.21
N ALA A 223 -3.83 0.30 -2.22
CA ALA A 223 -2.99 1.48 -2.11
C ALA A 223 -3.39 2.36 -0.91
N GLU A 224 -2.39 2.93 -0.24
CA GLU A 224 -2.57 3.66 1.02
C GLU A 224 -1.97 5.06 0.98
N VAL A 225 -2.59 5.98 1.72
CA VAL A 225 -2.01 7.28 2.08
C VAL A 225 -1.58 7.22 3.53
N LEU A 226 -0.32 7.52 3.80
CA LEU A 226 0.30 7.43 5.11
C LEU A 226 0.55 8.85 5.64
N VAL A 227 -0.36 9.34 6.48
CA VAL A 227 -0.28 10.70 7.03
C VAL A 227 0.43 10.68 8.39
N PRO A 228 1.49 11.46 8.62
CA PRO A 228 2.30 11.33 9.83
C PRO A 228 1.55 11.79 11.08
N ASN A 229 1.69 11.02 12.16
CA ASN A 229 1.31 11.33 13.54
C ASN A 229 -0.18 11.52 13.86
N PHE A 230 -0.86 12.44 13.19
CA PHE A 230 -2.18 12.93 13.59
C PHE A 230 -2.95 13.60 12.44
N ILE A 231 -4.26 13.38 12.40
CA ILE A 231 -5.21 14.07 11.52
C ILE A 231 -6.26 14.73 12.43
N PRO A 232 -6.37 16.08 12.44
CA PRO A 232 -7.35 16.78 13.24
C PRO A 232 -8.77 16.51 12.77
N ILE A 233 -9.70 16.61 13.71
CA ILE A 233 -11.13 16.41 13.49
C ILE A 233 -11.69 17.29 12.37
N THR A 234 -11.11 18.48 12.16
CA THR A 234 -11.48 19.41 11.08
C THR A 234 -11.21 18.88 9.67
N LYS A 235 -10.41 17.83 9.52
CA LYS A 235 -10.19 17.13 8.24
C LYS A 235 -11.08 15.88 8.08
N ILE A 236 -11.91 15.57 9.07
CA ILE A 236 -12.88 14.48 9.00
C ILE A 236 -14.21 15.05 8.53
N LEU A 237 -14.47 14.95 7.22
CA LEU A 237 -15.55 15.62 6.50
C LEU A 237 -16.96 15.21 6.93
N ASN A 238 -17.11 14.04 7.56
CA ASN A 238 -18.40 13.49 7.96
C ASN A 238 -18.51 13.24 9.47
N ILE A 239 -17.68 13.91 10.29
CA ILE A 239 -17.69 13.67 11.74
C ILE A 239 -19.04 13.99 12.39
N ASP A 240 -19.72 15.05 11.92
CA ASP A 240 -21.02 15.49 12.43
C ASP A 240 -22.13 14.47 12.21
N THR A 241 -21.95 13.51 11.31
CA THR A 241 -22.93 12.43 11.07
C THR A 241 -22.97 11.40 12.21
N PHE A 242 -22.06 11.50 13.18
CA PHE A 242 -21.94 10.59 14.31
C PHE A 242 -22.17 11.26 15.67
N ILE A 243 -22.46 12.56 15.69
CA ILE A 243 -22.85 13.33 16.87
C ILE A 243 -24.36 13.22 17.02
#